data_AF-A0A955GVW1-F1
#
_entry.id   AF-A0A955GVW1-F1
#
_cell.length_a   1.000
_cell.length_b   1.000
_cell.length_c   1.000
_cell.angle_alpha   90.00
_cell.angle_beta   90.00
_cell.angle_gamma   90.00
#
_symmetry.space_group_name_H-M   'P 1'
#
loop_
_entity.id
_entity.type
_entity.pdbx_description
1 polymer ?
#
loop_
_entity_poly.entity_id
_entity_poly.type
_entity_poly.pdbx_seq_one_letter_code
_entity_poly.pdbx_strand_id
1 'polypeptide(L)'
;MTLLLISFIAGALTVLAPCILPLLPVVIGGSATDHGNRWKPYIITASLALSVIVFTLLLKATTLVIDIPPAFWKWFSGGILLVLGIVLIFPSLWEGLKFNAILNSRSQVLLNKGSKQNSVWGDVIMGAALGPVFSTCSPTYFVILATVLPSSFALGMVYLFSYTLGLALVLVLIALLGQKLVGRLSGAADPRGWVKRGMGVLIALVGFAIISGLDKQLETAILDSGFFDVTKIEQRLLEKTDMPDDMGPVGALKDSADAPTGPQAPELAGISAYLNTSNEPITLEQFQGEKIVLVDFWTYSCINCRRTLPYLNTWYERYHDQGLEIVGVHTPEFAFEQQTSNVEQAIADFGIKYPVVLDNDYSTWRAFGNKFWPRKYLINEKGQIIYDHIGEGAYDETEAEIQAALAQLGKTSAQTVGGVVGVTAVDFASVGSPEVYFGSKRNEYLGNGTKHEGGVQTLSLPTTFSADQLYLDGTWNITSEYAETRSAGELVYTFTAKNVYMVLGSGLENVAEVYLDGQPISLDQAGADVAEEKLMVSEERMYHIYTSDEYGTHELRLKVEPGFRAYTFTFG
;
A
#
# COMPACT_ATOMS: atom_id res chain seq x y z
N MET A 1 11.53 7.61 17.40
CA MET A 1 11.06 8.85 18.08
C MET A 1 10.06 9.62 17.21
N THR A 2 10.29 9.69 15.89
CA THR A 2 9.38 10.27 14.88
C THR A 2 7.96 9.67 14.89
N LEU A 3 7.83 8.33 14.88
CA LEU A 3 6.52 7.64 14.92
C LEU A 3 5.70 7.94 16.19
N LEU A 4 6.38 8.21 17.30
CA LEU A 4 5.73 8.58 18.56
C LEU A 4 5.15 10.00 18.46
N LEU A 5 5.88 10.93 17.84
CA LEU A 5 5.37 12.28 17.58
C LEU A 5 4.20 12.26 16.59
N ILE A 6 4.28 11.44 15.54
CA ILE A 6 3.21 11.27 14.56
C ILE A 6 1.96 10.70 15.23
N SER A 7 2.11 9.66 16.07
CA SER A 7 0.98 9.08 16.83
C SER A 7 0.32 10.11 17.74
N PHE A 8 1.11 10.94 18.42
CA PHE A 8 0.61 12.04 19.24
C PHE A 8 -0.19 13.08 18.42
N ILE A 9 0.35 13.52 17.27
CA ILE A 9 -0.30 14.47 16.37
C ILE A 9 -1.58 13.87 15.78
N ALA A 10 -1.56 12.60 15.40
CA ALA A 10 -2.75 11.89 14.91
C ALA A 10 -3.86 11.86 15.96
N GLY A 11 -3.51 11.59 17.23
CA GLY A 11 -4.46 11.67 18.34
C GLY A 11 -5.05 13.07 18.53
N ALA A 12 -4.22 14.11 18.41
CA ALA A 12 -4.66 15.50 18.47
C ALA A 12 -5.63 15.88 17.33
N LEU A 13 -5.30 15.49 16.10
CA LEU A 13 -6.12 15.77 14.90
C LEU A 13 -7.42 14.97 14.87
N THR A 14 -7.47 13.80 15.51
CA THR A 14 -8.67 12.97 15.59
C THR A 14 -9.86 13.74 16.19
N VAL A 15 -9.63 14.70 17.08
CA VAL A 15 -10.69 15.52 17.68
C VAL A 15 -11.44 16.37 16.63
N LEU A 16 -10.79 16.68 15.51
CA LEU A 16 -11.36 17.45 14.41
C LEU A 16 -12.13 16.57 13.41
N ALA A 17 -12.17 15.26 13.61
CA ALA A 17 -12.85 14.36 12.70
C ALA A 17 -14.36 14.68 12.65
N PRO A 18 -14.98 14.65 11.45
CA PRO A 18 -16.38 15.07 11.25
C PRO A 18 -17.39 14.24 12.06
N CYS A 19 -17.02 13.01 12.43
CA CYS A 19 -17.78 12.09 13.28
C CYS A 19 -17.64 12.37 14.78
N ILE A 20 -16.58 13.06 15.22
CA ILE A 20 -16.32 13.39 16.63
C ILE A 20 -16.85 14.78 17.00
N LEU A 21 -16.82 15.71 16.03
CA LEU A 21 -17.34 17.07 16.18
C LEU A 21 -18.75 17.14 16.83
N PRO A 22 -19.72 16.27 16.48
CA PRO A 22 -21.07 16.30 17.06
C PRO A 22 -21.14 15.87 18.52
N LEU A 23 -20.11 15.18 19.03
CA LEU A 23 -20.02 14.72 20.42
C LEU A 23 -19.27 15.70 21.31
N LEU A 24 -18.52 16.64 20.73
CA LEU A 24 -17.87 17.71 21.49
C LEU A 24 -18.82 18.49 22.40
N PRO A 25 -20.06 18.84 21.98
CA PRO A 25 -21.02 19.48 22.88
C PRO A 25 -21.40 18.64 24.10
N VAL A 26 -21.32 17.31 24.02
CA VAL A 26 -21.59 16.43 25.17
C VAL A 26 -20.43 16.49 26.16
N VAL A 27 -19.19 16.51 25.69
CA VAL A 27 -17.98 16.68 26.53
C VAL A 27 -17.96 18.06 27.18
N ILE A 28 -18.24 19.11 26.40
CA ILE A 28 -18.32 20.49 26.88
C ILE A 28 -19.51 20.63 27.85
N GLY A 29 -20.68 20.12 27.49
CA GLY A 29 -21.92 20.18 28.27
C GLY A 29 -21.85 19.41 29.58
N GLY A 30 -21.31 18.19 29.58
CA GLY A 30 -21.06 17.40 30.79
C GLY A 30 -20.08 18.08 31.75
N SER A 31 -19.16 18.89 31.22
CA SER A 31 -18.23 19.69 32.01
C SER A 31 -18.76 21.05 32.46
N ALA A 32 -19.79 21.59 31.81
CA ALA A 32 -20.30 22.94 32.01
C ALA A 32 -21.50 23.03 32.97
N THR A 33 -22.16 21.91 33.26
CA THR A 33 -23.40 21.84 34.05
C THR A 33 -23.24 22.11 35.55
N ASP A 34 -22.01 22.25 36.06
CA ASP A 34 -21.77 22.37 37.50
C ASP A 34 -20.61 23.34 37.78
N HIS A 35 -20.95 24.58 38.17
CA HIS A 35 -20.01 25.69 38.37
C HIS A 35 -19.03 25.51 39.55
N GLY A 36 -18.98 24.34 40.20
CA GLY A 36 -18.17 24.08 41.40
C GLY A 36 -16.92 23.21 41.22
N ASN A 37 -16.85 22.34 40.20
CA ASN A 37 -15.78 21.31 40.14
C ASN A 37 -14.88 21.41 38.89
N ARG A 38 -13.73 22.07 39.06
CA ARG A 38 -12.68 22.26 38.02
C ARG A 38 -12.07 20.96 37.49
N TRP A 39 -12.30 19.82 38.15
CA TRP A 39 -11.71 18.53 37.78
C TRP A 39 -12.55 17.71 36.80
N LYS A 40 -13.82 18.07 36.57
CA LYS A 40 -14.72 17.30 35.67
C LYS A 40 -14.17 17.09 34.25
N PRO A 41 -13.63 18.10 33.54
CA PRO A 41 -13.05 17.89 32.22
C PRO A 41 -11.93 16.85 32.21
N TYR A 42 -11.10 16.84 33.25
CA TYR A 42 -9.99 15.91 33.38
C TYR A 42 -10.47 14.48 33.67
N ILE A 43 -11.50 14.31 34.50
CA ILE A 43 -12.10 13.00 34.83
C ILE A 43 -12.76 12.38 33.59
N ILE A 44 -13.55 13.16 32.85
CA ILE A 44 -14.21 12.71 31.62
C ILE A 44 -13.16 12.33 30.57
N THR A 45 -12.12 13.15 30.41
CA THR A 45 -11.08 12.88 29.40
C THR A 45 -10.19 11.69 29.78
N ALA A 46 -9.84 11.53 31.06
CA ALA A 46 -9.06 10.39 31.53
C ALA A 46 -9.83 9.07 31.39
N SER A 47 -11.13 9.06 31.73
CA SER A 47 -11.98 7.88 31.54
C SER A 47 -12.22 7.54 30.07
N LEU A 48 -12.32 8.56 29.19
CA LEU A 48 -12.33 8.36 27.75
C LEU A 48 -11.02 7.73 27.24
N ALA A 49 -9.86 8.29 27.60
CA ALA A 49 -8.56 7.77 27.17
C ALA A 49 -8.36 6.31 27.61
N LEU A 50 -8.74 5.99 28.85
CA LEU A 50 -8.71 4.62 29.36
C LEU A 50 -9.68 3.70 28.59
N SER A 51 -10.90 4.17 28.31
CA SER A 51 -11.90 3.40 27.54
C SER A 51 -11.41 3.11 26.12
N VAL A 52 -10.78 4.07 25.45
CA VAL A 52 -10.17 3.87 24.14
C VAL A 52 -9.12 2.76 24.24
N ILE A 53 -8.20 2.80 25.21
CA ILE A 53 -7.18 1.75 25.38
C ILE A 53 -7.81 0.38 25.60
N VAL A 54 -8.76 0.27 26.54
CA VAL A 54 -9.43 -1.00 26.88
C VAL A 54 -10.19 -1.55 25.67
N PHE A 55 -10.97 -0.72 25.00
CA PHE A 55 -11.74 -1.13 23.82
C PHE A 55 -10.83 -1.53 22.66
N THR A 56 -9.67 -0.88 22.50
CA THR A 56 -8.62 -1.27 21.53
C THR A 56 -8.16 -2.71 21.76
N LEU A 57 -7.83 -3.03 23.02
CA LEU A 57 -7.36 -4.35 23.40
C LEU A 57 -8.46 -5.41 23.23
N LEU A 58 -9.70 -5.06 23.56
CA LEU A 58 -10.86 -5.94 23.35
C LEU A 58 -11.11 -6.19 21.86
N LEU A 59 -11.10 -5.14 21.03
CA LEU A 59 -11.26 -5.29 19.57
C LEU A 59 -10.19 -6.21 19.00
N LYS A 60 -8.91 -5.99 19.33
CA LYS A 60 -7.82 -6.87 18.88
C LYS A 60 -8.03 -8.33 19.33
N ALA A 61 -8.44 -8.56 20.57
CA ALA A 61 -8.71 -9.92 21.05
C ALA A 61 -9.87 -10.59 20.29
N THR A 62 -10.85 -9.79 19.84
CA THR A 62 -12.03 -10.30 19.13
C THR A 62 -11.76 -10.51 17.64
N THR A 63 -10.93 -9.67 17.00
CA THR A 63 -10.56 -9.81 15.57
C THR A 63 -9.69 -11.03 15.29
N LEU A 64 -9.04 -11.61 16.30
CA LEU A 64 -8.34 -12.90 16.18
C LEU A 64 -9.29 -14.09 15.96
N VAL A 65 -10.59 -13.91 16.18
CA VAL A 65 -11.59 -15.00 16.16
C VAL A 65 -12.66 -14.80 15.07
N ILE A 66 -12.83 -13.58 14.54
CA ILE A 66 -13.91 -13.25 13.60
C ILE A 66 -13.35 -12.45 12.42
N ASP A 67 -13.35 -13.06 11.24
CA ASP A 67 -13.06 -12.37 9.97
C ASP A 67 -14.34 -11.70 9.44
N ILE A 68 -14.48 -10.39 9.70
CA ILE A 68 -15.63 -9.60 9.25
C ILE A 68 -15.22 -8.78 8.03
N PRO A 69 -15.85 -8.98 6.85
CA PRO A 69 -15.53 -8.24 5.64
C PRO A 69 -15.56 -6.71 5.86
N PRO A 70 -14.60 -5.94 5.33
CA PRO A 70 -14.56 -4.48 5.47
C PRO A 70 -15.83 -3.76 5.00
N ALA A 71 -16.55 -4.38 4.05
CA ALA A 71 -17.85 -3.91 3.57
C ALA A 71 -18.90 -3.85 4.70
N PHE A 72 -18.90 -4.80 5.64
CA PHE A 72 -19.83 -4.79 6.77
C PHE A 72 -19.67 -3.53 7.62
N TRP A 73 -18.42 -3.16 7.96
CA TRP A 73 -18.11 -1.97 8.73
C TRP A 73 -18.49 -0.68 8.02
N LYS A 74 -18.30 -0.62 6.69
CA LYS A 74 -18.76 0.50 5.85
C LYS A 74 -20.27 0.70 5.97
N TRP A 75 -21.06 -0.36 5.77
CA TRP A 75 -22.52 -0.29 5.85
C TRP A 75 -23.02 -0.02 7.26
N PHE A 76 -22.39 -0.64 8.27
CA PHE A 76 -22.75 -0.48 9.67
C PHE A 76 -22.50 0.93 10.20
N SER A 77 -21.28 1.46 10.02
CA SER A 77 -20.90 2.81 10.49
C SER A 77 -21.64 3.92 9.73
N GLY A 78 -21.69 3.83 8.39
CA GLY A 78 -22.44 4.76 7.55
C GLY A 78 -23.93 4.77 7.87
N GLY A 79 -24.52 3.59 8.10
CA GLY A 79 -25.93 3.45 8.49
C GLY A 79 -26.26 4.13 9.82
N ILE A 80 -25.43 3.94 10.85
CA ILE A 80 -25.61 4.59 12.15
C ILE A 80 -25.54 6.12 12.02
N LEU A 81 -24.54 6.65 11.30
CA LEU A 81 -24.37 8.09 11.10
C LEU A 81 -25.53 8.69 10.30
N LEU A 82 -26.00 8.01 9.26
CA LEU A 82 -27.14 8.44 8.45
C LEU A 82 -28.40 8.53 9.31
N VAL A 83 -28.69 7.49 10.11
CA VAL A 83 -29.84 7.46 11.03
C VAL A 83 -29.73 8.57 12.07
N LEU A 84 -28.55 8.75 12.70
CA LEU A 84 -28.32 9.81 13.68
C LEU A 84 -28.52 11.21 13.06
N GLY A 85 -28.00 11.43 11.85
CA GLY A 85 -28.17 12.68 11.11
C GLY A 85 -29.65 12.97 10.82
N ILE A 86 -30.40 11.99 10.30
CA ILE A 86 -31.84 12.11 10.02
C ILE A 86 -32.63 12.44 11.31
N VAL A 87 -32.31 11.78 12.43
CA VAL A 87 -32.94 12.05 13.73
C VAL A 87 -32.67 13.48 14.20
N LEU A 88 -31.46 14.01 13.97
CA LEU A 88 -31.11 15.40 14.31
C LEU A 88 -31.78 16.44 13.40
N ILE A 89 -32.07 16.10 12.14
CA ILE A 89 -32.75 16.99 11.18
C ILE A 89 -34.25 17.09 11.51
N PHE A 90 -34.90 15.98 11.85
CA PHE A 90 -36.35 15.90 12.08
C PHE A 90 -36.72 15.43 13.51
N PRO A 91 -36.41 16.21 14.56
CA PRO A 91 -36.69 15.82 15.93
C PRO A 91 -38.19 15.60 16.21
N SER A 92 -39.09 16.30 15.50
CA SER A 92 -40.54 16.18 15.66
C SER A 92 -41.11 14.86 15.15
N LEU A 93 -40.52 14.28 14.09
CA LEU A 93 -40.92 12.96 13.57
C LEU A 93 -40.49 11.84 14.55
N TRP A 94 -39.35 12.01 15.21
CA TRP A 94 -38.82 11.07 16.19
C TRP A 94 -39.59 11.08 17.53
N GLU A 95 -40.06 12.26 17.97
CA GLU A 95 -40.90 12.41 19.17
C GLU A 95 -42.31 11.82 19.01
N GLY A 96 -42.81 11.70 17.77
CA GLY A 96 -44.13 11.12 17.47
C GLY A 96 -44.21 9.58 17.53
N LEU A 97 -43.06 8.89 17.53
CA LEU A 97 -43.00 7.42 17.55
C LEU A 97 -43.21 6.88 18.98
N LYS A 98 -44.24 6.05 19.19
CA LYS A 98 -44.57 5.46 20.51
C LYS A 98 -43.42 4.66 21.14
N PHE A 99 -42.53 4.09 20.34
CA PHE A 99 -41.32 3.38 20.79
C PHE A 99 -40.33 4.31 21.52
N ASN A 100 -40.24 5.57 21.09
CA ASN A 100 -39.31 6.54 21.65
C ASN A 100 -39.72 6.98 23.07
N ALA A 101 -41.02 7.08 23.38
CA ALA A 101 -41.49 7.41 24.73
C ALA A 101 -41.08 6.36 25.79
N ILE A 102 -40.96 5.09 25.39
CA ILE A 102 -40.51 3.98 26.26
C ILE A 102 -38.98 4.02 26.44
N LEU A 103 -38.23 4.29 25.36
CA LEU A 103 -36.77 4.38 25.40
C LEU A 103 -36.29 5.62 26.17
N ASN A 104 -36.93 6.77 25.94
CA ASN A 104 -36.64 8.03 26.65
C ASN A 104 -37.04 7.97 28.12
N SER A 105 -38.13 7.32 28.49
CA SER A 105 -38.48 7.19 29.93
C SER A 105 -37.51 6.25 30.67
N ARG A 106 -37.06 5.15 30.07
CA ARG A 106 -36.03 4.26 30.66
C ARG A 106 -34.65 4.90 30.73
N SER A 107 -34.21 5.59 29.67
CA SER A 107 -32.94 6.31 29.63
C SER A 107 -32.98 7.53 30.57
N GLN A 108 -34.12 8.24 30.60
CA GLN A 108 -34.58 9.21 31.60
C GLN A 108 -34.25 8.77 33.03
N VAL A 109 -34.76 7.61 33.43
CA VAL A 109 -34.66 7.09 34.80
C VAL A 109 -33.24 6.61 35.15
N LEU A 110 -32.52 6.00 34.20
CA LEU A 110 -31.11 5.59 34.39
C LEU A 110 -30.17 6.80 34.50
N LEU A 111 -30.34 7.80 33.63
CA LEU A 111 -29.57 9.03 33.66
C LEU A 111 -29.95 9.93 34.85
N ASN A 112 -31.22 10.01 35.26
CA ASN A 112 -31.61 10.75 36.47
C ASN A 112 -31.14 10.09 37.77
N LYS A 113 -31.04 8.75 37.82
CA LYS A 113 -30.43 8.05 38.96
C LYS A 113 -28.92 8.31 39.05
N GLY A 114 -28.23 8.47 37.92
CA GLY A 114 -26.82 8.86 37.86
C GLY A 114 -26.57 10.36 38.07
N SER A 115 -27.48 11.22 37.61
CA SER A 115 -27.35 12.69 37.62
C SER A 115 -27.79 13.36 38.92
N LYS A 116 -28.58 12.68 39.79
CA LYS A 116 -29.01 13.23 41.08
C LYS A 116 -27.98 13.08 42.21
N GLN A 117 -26.91 12.33 41.99
CA GLN A 117 -25.74 12.39 42.86
C GLN A 117 -24.64 13.10 42.06
N ASN A 118 -24.04 14.14 42.64
CA ASN A 118 -22.82 14.80 42.16
C ASN A 118 -21.63 13.81 42.20
N SER A 119 -21.74 12.72 41.44
CA SER A 119 -20.89 11.56 41.58
C SER A 119 -19.96 11.50 40.39
N VAL A 120 -18.67 11.51 40.69
CA VAL A 120 -17.55 11.26 39.77
C VAL A 120 -17.84 10.06 38.84
N TRP A 121 -18.63 9.09 39.30
CA TRP A 121 -19.08 7.95 38.51
C TRP A 121 -19.93 8.31 37.28
N GLY A 122 -20.77 9.34 37.36
CA GLY A 122 -21.52 9.82 36.19
C GLY A 122 -20.58 10.34 35.10
N ASP A 123 -19.58 11.12 35.51
CA ASP A 123 -18.56 11.68 34.61
C ASP A 123 -17.69 10.58 33.99
N VAL A 124 -17.32 9.55 34.77
CA VAL A 124 -16.56 8.38 34.30
C VAL A 124 -17.37 7.55 33.31
N ILE A 125 -18.66 7.31 33.57
CA ILE A 125 -19.52 6.54 32.66
C ILE A 125 -19.69 7.29 31.33
N MET A 126 -19.79 8.62 31.37
CA MET A 126 -19.85 9.42 30.15
C MET A 126 -18.57 9.34 29.32
N GLY A 127 -17.40 9.44 29.94
CA GLY A 127 -16.13 9.22 29.23
C GLY A 127 -15.99 7.79 28.71
N ALA A 128 -16.38 6.79 29.51
CA ALA A 128 -16.31 5.39 29.14
C ALA A 128 -17.20 5.04 27.94
N ALA A 129 -18.42 5.57 27.88
CA ALA A 129 -19.37 5.34 26.79
C ALA A 129 -18.91 5.94 25.46
N LEU A 130 -18.10 7.00 25.50
CA LEU A 130 -17.59 7.68 24.30
C LEU A 130 -16.38 6.96 23.68
N GLY A 131 -15.64 6.15 24.44
CA GLY A 131 -14.43 5.45 23.96
C GLY A 131 -14.65 4.58 22.72
N PRO A 132 -15.66 3.68 22.68
CA PRO A 132 -15.96 2.86 21.51
C PRO A 132 -16.25 3.69 20.26
N VAL A 133 -16.97 4.82 20.41
CA VAL A 133 -17.32 5.69 19.28
C VAL A 133 -16.06 6.33 18.70
N PHE A 134 -15.16 6.85 19.55
CA PHE A 134 -13.90 7.45 19.12
C PHE A 134 -12.96 6.43 18.46
N SER A 135 -12.97 5.18 18.92
CA SER A 135 -12.21 4.07 18.34
C SER A 135 -12.71 3.74 16.92
N THR A 136 -14.02 3.64 16.71
CA THR A 136 -14.60 3.29 15.39
C THR A 136 -14.54 4.40 14.36
N CYS A 137 -14.28 5.63 14.78
CA CYS A 137 -14.41 6.83 13.97
C CYS A 137 -13.07 7.47 13.57
N SER A 138 -11.94 6.85 13.93
CA SER A 138 -10.60 7.37 13.61
C SER A 138 -9.91 6.48 12.56
N PRO A 139 -9.76 6.96 11.31
CA PRO A 139 -9.07 6.20 10.25
C PRO A 139 -7.62 5.88 10.61
N THR A 140 -6.94 6.83 11.26
CA THR A 140 -5.54 6.68 11.70
C THR A 140 -5.40 5.67 12.84
N TYR A 141 -6.43 5.52 13.67
CA TYR A 141 -6.48 4.51 14.72
C TYR A 141 -6.59 3.09 14.14
N PHE A 142 -7.33 2.89 13.05
CA PHE A 142 -7.34 1.61 12.33
C PHE A 142 -5.97 1.26 11.74
N VAL A 143 -5.24 2.26 11.22
CA VAL A 143 -3.86 2.07 10.77
C VAL A 143 -2.96 1.66 11.94
N ILE A 144 -3.07 2.30 13.11
CA ILE A 144 -2.28 1.94 14.30
C ILE A 144 -2.60 0.51 14.76
N LEU A 145 -3.89 0.14 14.77
CA LEU A 145 -4.34 -1.22 15.08
C LEU A 145 -3.81 -2.27 14.09
N ALA A 146 -3.84 -1.96 12.79
CA ALA A 146 -3.48 -2.89 11.72
C ALA A 146 -1.96 -3.02 11.50
N THR A 147 -1.19 -1.96 11.76
CA THR A 147 0.24 -1.90 11.42
C THR A 147 1.16 -2.05 12.63
N VAL A 148 0.78 -1.50 13.80
CA VAL A 148 1.69 -1.38 14.95
C VAL A 148 1.45 -2.46 15.99
N LEU A 149 0.19 -2.80 16.28
CA LEU A 149 -0.08 -3.84 17.27
C LEU A 149 0.33 -5.26 16.87
N PRO A 150 0.43 -5.66 15.58
CA PRO A 150 0.93 -6.98 15.20
C PRO A 150 2.46 -7.12 15.27
N SER A 151 3.23 -6.06 14.99
CA SER A 151 4.69 -6.12 14.92
C SER A 151 5.37 -6.21 16.29
N SER A 152 4.82 -5.58 17.33
CA SER A 152 5.16 -5.88 18.73
C SER A 152 4.14 -5.28 19.70
N PHE A 153 3.67 -6.09 20.66
CA PHE A 153 2.65 -5.66 21.62
C PHE A 153 3.11 -4.49 22.49
N ALA A 154 4.37 -4.49 22.92
CA ALA A 154 4.94 -3.44 23.75
C ALA A 154 5.05 -2.08 23.02
N LEU A 155 5.50 -2.09 21.76
CA LEU A 155 5.61 -0.87 20.95
C LEU A 155 4.22 -0.34 20.57
N GLY A 156 3.28 -1.24 20.25
CA GLY A 156 1.87 -0.90 20.02
C GLY A 156 1.23 -0.21 21.22
N MET A 157 1.51 -0.68 22.44
CA MET A 157 1.05 -0.02 23.67
C MET A 157 1.65 1.38 23.81
N VAL A 158 2.94 1.56 23.54
CA VAL A 158 3.59 2.88 23.60
C VAL A 158 2.96 3.88 22.60
N TYR A 159 2.65 3.44 21.38
CA TYR A 159 2.02 4.33 20.38
C TYR A 159 0.56 4.60 20.72
N LEU A 160 -0.17 3.61 21.25
CA LEU A 160 -1.54 3.80 21.74
C LEU A 160 -1.60 4.78 22.92
N PHE A 161 -0.64 4.72 23.85
CA PHE A 161 -0.51 5.71 24.92
C PHE A 161 -0.20 7.11 24.38
N SER A 162 0.70 7.21 23.41
CA SER A 162 1.03 8.49 22.77
C SER A 162 -0.17 9.11 22.05
N TYR A 163 -0.90 8.30 21.29
CA TYR A 163 -2.14 8.68 20.60
C TYR A 163 -3.21 9.16 21.59
N THR A 164 -3.47 8.39 22.65
CA THR A 164 -4.48 8.77 23.65
C THR A 164 -4.08 10.00 24.46
N LEU A 165 -2.78 10.25 24.66
CA LEU A 165 -2.28 11.48 25.27
C LEU A 165 -2.55 12.70 24.38
N GLY A 166 -2.30 12.60 23.08
CA GLY A 166 -2.60 13.66 22.11
C GLY A 166 -4.10 13.99 22.05
N LEU A 167 -4.93 12.96 21.98
CA LEU A 167 -6.39 13.08 22.04
C LEU A 167 -6.85 13.77 23.33
N ALA A 168 -6.35 13.32 24.48
CA ALA A 168 -6.73 13.85 25.78
C ALA A 168 -6.34 15.33 25.93
N LEU A 169 -5.14 15.71 25.48
CA LEU A 169 -4.65 17.08 25.57
C LEU A 169 -5.54 18.05 24.79
N VAL A 170 -5.91 17.71 23.55
CA VAL A 170 -6.77 18.57 22.73
C VAL A 170 -8.20 18.63 23.28
N LEU A 171 -8.74 17.51 23.77
CA LEU A 171 -10.08 17.50 24.36
C LEU A 171 -10.18 18.34 25.64
N VAL A 172 -9.18 18.28 26.52
CA VAL A 172 -9.12 19.16 27.70
C VAL A 172 -9.05 20.63 27.27
N LEU A 173 -8.21 20.94 26.29
CA LEU A 173 -8.07 22.30 25.77
C LEU A 173 -9.40 22.84 25.20
N ILE A 174 -10.11 22.04 24.40
CA ILE A 174 -11.42 22.39 23.86
C ILE A 174 -12.46 22.50 24.97
N ALA A 175 -12.46 21.61 25.96
CA ALA A 175 -13.40 21.69 27.08
C ALA A 175 -13.22 23.00 27.88
N LEU A 176 -11.98 23.38 28.18
CA LEU A 176 -11.67 24.62 28.90
C LEU A 176 -12.03 25.88 28.10
N LEU A 177 -11.69 25.91 26.80
CA LEU A 177 -12.07 27.01 25.90
C LEU A 177 -13.59 27.09 25.70
N GLY A 178 -14.22 25.93 25.53
CA GLY A 178 -15.66 25.77 25.33
C GLY A 178 -16.46 26.26 26.52
N GLN A 179 -16.05 25.95 27.76
CA GLN A 179 -16.68 26.48 28.97
C GLN A 179 -16.71 28.01 28.99
N LYS A 180 -15.61 28.66 28.58
CA LYS A 180 -15.49 30.12 28.51
C LYS A 180 -16.34 30.73 27.39
N LEU A 181 -16.48 30.02 26.28
CA LEU A 181 -17.21 30.48 25.09
C LEU A 181 -18.73 30.27 25.22
N VAL A 182 -19.17 29.14 25.77
CA VAL A 182 -20.58 28.80 26.01
C VAL A 182 -21.22 29.76 27.02
N GLY A 183 -20.47 30.21 28.03
CA GLY A 183 -20.94 31.25 28.96
C GLY A 183 -21.22 32.61 28.30
N ARG A 184 -20.67 32.88 27.11
CA ARG A 184 -20.89 34.11 26.33
C ARG A 184 -21.91 33.96 25.19
N LEU A 185 -22.15 32.75 24.72
CA LEU A 185 -22.95 32.46 23.52
C LEU A 185 -24.25 31.70 23.84
N SER A 186 -24.89 31.99 24.97
CA SER A 186 -26.11 31.29 25.43
C SER A 186 -27.27 31.24 24.40
N GLY A 187 -27.26 32.11 23.39
CA GLY A 187 -28.22 32.08 22.27
C GLY A 187 -27.93 31.07 21.15
N ALA A 188 -26.71 30.54 21.02
CA ALA A 188 -26.34 29.57 19.98
C ALA A 188 -26.60 28.11 20.39
N ALA A 189 -26.94 27.87 21.66
CA ALA A 189 -27.18 26.55 22.24
C ALA A 189 -28.68 26.17 22.31
N ASP A 190 -29.55 26.80 21.51
CA ASP A 190 -30.97 26.45 21.45
C ASP A 190 -31.15 25.02 20.90
N PRO A 191 -31.77 24.08 21.66
CA PRO A 191 -32.01 22.70 21.22
C PRO A 191 -32.81 22.58 19.91
N ARG A 192 -33.53 23.64 19.50
CA ARG A 192 -34.31 23.74 18.25
C ARG A 192 -33.67 24.67 17.20
N GLY A 193 -32.48 25.19 17.47
CA GLY A 193 -31.79 26.16 16.64
C GLY A 193 -31.32 25.59 15.29
N TRP A 194 -31.18 26.49 14.32
CA TRP A 194 -30.71 26.19 12.96
C TRP A 194 -29.32 25.53 12.92
N VAL A 195 -28.45 25.84 13.89
CA VAL A 195 -27.09 25.28 14.01
C VAL A 195 -27.12 23.76 14.19
N LYS A 196 -28.01 23.24 15.05
CA LYS A 196 -28.13 21.79 15.30
C LYS A 196 -28.68 21.06 14.06
N ARG A 197 -29.63 21.67 13.35
CA ARG A 197 -30.14 21.13 12.08
C ARG A 197 -29.05 21.12 11.00
N GLY A 198 -28.24 22.17 10.91
CA GLY A 198 -27.09 22.24 10.00
C GLY A 198 -26.06 21.14 10.27
N MET A 199 -25.75 20.89 11.54
CA MET A 199 -24.86 19.79 11.94
C MET A 199 -25.47 18.41 11.63
N GLY A 200 -26.78 18.24 11.81
CA GLY A 200 -27.51 17.02 11.42
C GLY A 200 -27.47 16.75 9.91
N VAL A 201 -27.63 17.79 9.08
CA VAL A 201 -27.48 17.70 7.62
C VAL A 201 -26.07 17.29 7.24
N LEU A 202 -25.06 17.92 7.85
CA LEU A 202 -23.66 17.58 7.60
C LEU A 202 -23.33 16.12 7.96
N ILE A 203 -23.79 15.64 9.11
CA ILE A 203 -23.60 14.24 9.53
C ILE A 203 -24.31 13.28 8.57
N ALA A 204 -25.54 13.58 8.15
CA ALA A 204 -26.28 12.76 7.21
C ALA A 204 -25.59 12.69 5.84
N LEU A 205 -25.04 13.81 5.36
CA LEU A 205 -24.26 13.86 4.12
C LEU A 205 -22.97 13.03 4.23
N VAL A 206 -22.25 13.13 5.35
CA VAL A 206 -21.06 12.31 5.61
C VAL A 206 -21.41 10.82 5.67
N GLY A 207 -22.48 10.45 6.40
CA GLY A 207 -22.95 9.06 6.46
C GLY A 207 -23.35 8.51 5.08
N PHE A 208 -24.01 9.33 4.26
CA PHE A 208 -24.34 8.97 2.88
C PHE A 208 -23.09 8.84 2.00
N ALA A 209 -22.11 9.74 2.13
CA ALA A 209 -20.84 9.69 1.40
C ALA A 209 -20.05 8.40 1.71
N ILE A 210 -20.01 7.99 2.98
CA ILE A 210 -19.38 6.74 3.41
C ILE A 210 -20.08 5.53 2.79
N ILE A 211 -21.42 5.47 2.81
CA ILE A 211 -22.17 4.34 2.23
C ILE A 211 -21.93 4.24 0.71
N SER A 212 -21.99 5.38 0.03
CA SER A 212 -21.83 5.47 -1.42
C SER A 212 -20.38 5.30 -1.90
N GLY A 213 -19.38 5.41 -1.02
CA GLY A 213 -17.96 5.38 -1.39
C GLY A 213 -17.46 6.70 -2.00
N LEU A 214 -18.29 7.75 -1.96
CA LEU A 214 -17.93 9.12 -2.38
C LEU A 214 -16.84 9.72 -1.50
N ASP A 215 -16.74 9.27 -0.25
CA ASP A 215 -15.67 9.63 0.68
C ASP A 215 -14.30 9.25 0.12
N LYS A 216 -14.13 8.02 -0.40
CA LYS A 216 -12.88 7.57 -1.01
C LYS A 216 -12.56 8.33 -2.30
N GLN A 217 -13.57 8.57 -3.15
CA GLN A 217 -13.38 9.32 -4.40
C GLN A 217 -12.99 10.78 -4.14
N LEU A 218 -13.59 11.41 -3.13
CA LEU A 218 -13.26 12.77 -2.73
C LEU A 218 -11.88 12.84 -2.07
N GLU A 219 -11.50 11.84 -1.26
CA GLU A 219 -10.16 11.74 -0.69
C GLU A 219 -9.10 11.61 -1.79
N THR A 220 -9.31 10.74 -2.78
CA THR A 220 -8.43 10.64 -3.96
C THR A 220 -8.37 11.96 -4.73
N ALA A 221 -9.50 12.62 -4.99
CA ALA A 221 -9.55 13.89 -5.71
C ALA A 221 -8.91 15.07 -4.93
N ILE A 222 -9.02 15.09 -3.59
CA ILE A 222 -8.41 16.12 -2.75
C ILE A 222 -6.89 15.90 -2.65
N LEU A 223 -6.44 14.64 -2.56
CA LEU A 223 -5.02 14.29 -2.63
C LEU A 223 -4.43 14.69 -4.00
N ASP A 224 -5.16 14.45 -5.09
CA ASP A 224 -4.77 14.86 -6.45
C ASP A 224 -4.74 16.39 -6.64
N SER A 225 -5.57 17.15 -5.89
CA SER A 225 -5.61 18.61 -5.96
C SER A 225 -4.44 19.32 -5.26
N GLY A 226 -3.58 18.57 -4.54
CA GLY A 226 -2.41 19.12 -3.83
C GLY A 226 -2.72 20.00 -2.62
N PHE A 227 -3.99 20.11 -2.18
CA PHE A 227 -4.41 21.01 -1.10
C PHE A 227 -3.98 20.53 0.31
N PHE A 228 -3.78 19.22 0.51
CA PHE A 228 -3.25 18.60 1.73
C PHE A 228 -2.15 17.58 1.38
N ASP A 229 -1.05 18.07 0.82
CA ASP A 229 0.12 17.25 0.48
C ASP A 229 0.95 16.96 1.75
N VAL A 230 0.42 16.08 2.61
CA VAL A 230 1.12 15.56 3.80
C VAL A 230 2.36 14.78 3.39
N THR A 231 2.35 14.19 2.19
CA THR A 231 3.47 13.52 1.52
C THR A 231 4.67 14.44 1.28
N LYS A 232 4.47 15.73 0.95
CA LYS A 232 5.58 16.71 0.90
C LYS A 232 6.18 17.04 2.26
N ILE A 233 5.37 17.00 3.33
CA ILE A 233 5.85 17.22 4.71
C ILE A 233 6.60 15.98 5.20
N GLU A 234 6.10 14.78 4.90
CA GLU A 234 6.80 13.51 5.15
C GLU A 234 8.10 13.42 4.34
N GLN A 235 8.09 13.76 3.04
CA GLN A 235 9.31 13.80 2.22
C GLN A 235 10.33 14.80 2.74
N ARG A 236 9.93 16.02 3.14
CA ARG A 236 10.87 17.00 3.72
C ARG A 236 11.38 16.63 5.12
N LEU A 237 10.65 15.81 5.87
CA LEU A 237 11.09 15.29 7.17
C LEU A 237 11.98 14.05 7.02
N LEU A 238 11.76 13.24 5.98
CA LEU A 238 12.61 12.11 5.59
C LEU A 238 13.92 12.61 4.95
N GLU A 239 13.86 13.67 4.14
CA GLU A 239 15.03 14.34 3.52
C GLU A 239 15.95 15.00 4.57
N LYS A 240 15.46 15.26 5.79
CA LYS A 240 16.25 15.82 6.90
C LYS A 240 16.75 14.76 7.89
N THR A 241 16.49 13.49 7.62
CA THR A 241 17.07 12.38 8.38
C THR A 241 18.17 11.78 7.51
N ASP A 242 19.34 12.41 7.54
CA ASP A 242 20.57 11.86 6.97
C ASP A 242 20.79 10.43 7.51
N MET A 243 20.46 9.43 6.71
CA MET A 243 21.18 8.16 6.69
C MET A 243 22.20 8.27 5.56
N PRO A 244 23.49 8.05 5.83
CA PRO A 244 24.52 8.19 4.81
C PRO A 244 24.29 7.17 3.68
N ASP A 245 24.31 7.67 2.44
CA ASP A 245 24.34 6.95 1.15
C ASP A 245 25.62 6.12 0.94
N ASP A 246 26.14 5.49 1.99
CA ASP A 246 27.32 4.62 1.93
C ASP A 246 27.03 3.30 2.63
N MET A 247 26.22 2.47 1.99
CA MET A 247 26.39 1.02 2.07
C MET A 247 26.92 0.56 0.72
N GLY A 248 28.23 0.63 0.55
CA GLY A 248 28.93 -0.13 -0.47
C GLY A 248 28.62 -1.64 -0.37
N PRO A 249 29.01 -2.44 -1.38
CA PRO A 249 28.76 -3.87 -1.39
C PRO A 249 29.27 -4.50 -0.08
N VAL A 250 28.38 -5.17 0.65
CA VAL A 250 28.77 -6.00 1.78
C VAL A 250 29.59 -7.13 1.17
N GLY A 251 30.91 -6.98 1.27
CA GLY A 251 31.86 -7.87 0.61
C GLY A 251 31.69 -9.32 1.05
N ALA A 252 31.89 -10.22 0.09
CA ALA A 252 31.93 -11.67 0.23
C ALA A 252 32.44 -12.14 1.59
N LEU A 253 31.73 -13.11 2.19
CA LEU A 253 32.08 -13.72 3.46
C LEU A 253 33.52 -14.25 3.43
N LYS A 254 34.47 -13.48 3.98
CA LYS A 254 35.82 -13.96 4.28
C LYS A 254 35.83 -14.66 5.63
N ASP A 255 36.33 -15.89 5.62
CA ASP A 255 36.64 -16.74 6.76
C ASP A 255 37.16 -15.95 7.98
N SER A 256 36.27 -15.66 8.92
CA SER A 256 36.63 -15.33 10.29
C SER A 256 35.50 -15.75 11.21
N ALA A 257 35.86 -16.36 12.35
CA ALA A 257 34.94 -16.90 13.35
C ALA A 257 34.10 -15.83 14.10
N ASP A 258 34.10 -14.59 13.61
CA ASP A 258 33.33 -13.43 14.10
C ASP A 258 32.85 -12.62 12.87
N ALA A 259 31.90 -13.18 12.10
CA ALA A 259 31.30 -12.47 10.96
C ALA A 259 30.46 -11.28 11.45
N PRO A 260 30.46 -10.14 10.74
CA PRO A 260 29.64 -8.98 11.11
C PRO A 260 28.16 -9.38 11.07
N THR A 261 27.48 -9.20 12.20
CA THR A 261 26.03 -9.40 12.31
C THR A 261 25.33 -8.37 11.45
N GLY A 262 24.84 -8.78 10.28
CA GLY A 262 23.98 -7.93 9.45
C GLY A 262 22.67 -7.56 10.16
N PRO A 263 21.92 -6.58 9.63
CA PRO A 263 20.69 -6.12 10.27
C PRO A 263 19.66 -7.26 10.36
N GLN A 264 18.82 -7.22 11.39
CA GLN A 264 17.71 -8.16 11.50
C GLN A 264 16.77 -7.98 10.29
N ALA A 265 16.41 -9.08 9.64
CA ALA A 265 15.43 -9.05 8.58
C ALA A 265 14.07 -8.58 9.14
N PRO A 266 13.41 -7.61 8.49
CA PRO A 266 12.03 -7.27 8.80
C PRO A 266 11.13 -8.47 8.53
N GLU A 267 10.03 -8.59 9.27
CA GLU A 267 9.04 -9.65 9.02
C GLU A 267 8.16 -9.32 7.80
N LEU A 268 7.56 -10.35 7.18
CA LEU A 268 6.55 -10.23 6.14
C LEU A 268 5.33 -9.48 6.71
N ALA A 269 4.95 -8.38 6.07
CA ALA A 269 3.91 -7.48 6.54
C ALA A 269 2.87 -7.23 5.44
N GLY A 270 1.59 -7.19 5.82
CA GLY A 270 0.51 -6.85 4.89
C GLY A 270 0.30 -7.84 3.75
N ILE A 271 0.60 -9.12 3.98
CA ILE A 271 0.44 -10.16 2.95
C ILE A 271 -1.04 -10.38 2.64
N SER A 272 -1.38 -10.22 1.36
CA SER A 272 -2.74 -10.35 0.82
C SER A 272 -3.13 -11.79 0.53
N ALA A 273 -2.17 -12.63 0.13
CA ALA A 273 -2.37 -14.06 -0.12
C ALA A 273 -1.05 -14.83 0.02
N TYR A 274 -1.16 -16.13 0.30
CA TYR A 274 -0.04 -17.06 0.44
C TYR A 274 -0.22 -18.19 -0.58
N LEU A 275 0.72 -18.34 -1.50
CA LEU A 275 0.71 -19.32 -2.58
C LEU A 275 1.84 -20.33 -2.38
N ASN A 276 1.63 -21.56 -2.87
CA ASN A 276 2.52 -22.71 -2.63
C ASN A 276 2.68 -23.10 -1.14
N THR A 277 1.79 -22.66 -0.26
CA THR A 277 1.80 -22.99 1.18
C THR A 277 0.48 -23.60 1.67
N SER A 278 -0.32 -24.19 0.78
CA SER A 278 -1.70 -24.63 1.09
C SER A 278 -2.59 -23.50 1.67
N ASN A 279 -2.32 -22.25 1.27
CA ASN A 279 -2.92 -21.02 1.81
C ASN A 279 -2.65 -20.78 3.31
N GLU A 280 -1.67 -21.47 3.91
CA GLU A 280 -1.25 -21.21 5.29
C GLU A 280 -0.31 -20.00 5.35
N PRO A 281 -0.50 -19.09 6.32
CA PRO A 281 0.43 -17.99 6.56
C PRO A 281 1.84 -18.49 6.86
N ILE A 282 2.85 -17.82 6.31
CA ILE A 282 4.26 -18.04 6.62
C ILE A 282 4.88 -16.77 7.21
N THR A 283 5.86 -16.95 8.10
CA THR A 283 6.69 -15.87 8.65
C THR A 283 8.17 -16.19 8.43
N LEU A 284 9.03 -15.19 8.43
CA LEU A 284 10.49 -15.41 8.40
C LEU A 284 10.99 -15.93 9.74
N GLU A 285 10.36 -15.52 10.85
CA GLU A 285 10.69 -16.01 12.19
C GLU A 285 10.60 -17.54 12.32
N GLN A 286 9.63 -18.19 11.65
CA GLN A 286 9.46 -19.65 11.76
C GLN A 286 10.65 -20.46 11.20
N PHE A 287 11.48 -19.83 10.36
CA PHE A 287 12.64 -20.48 9.75
C PHE A 287 13.92 -20.31 10.59
N GLN A 288 13.89 -19.44 11.59
CA GLN A 288 15.05 -19.19 12.46
C GLN A 288 15.46 -20.46 13.21
N GLY A 289 16.77 -20.67 13.31
CA GLY A 289 17.41 -21.82 13.93
C GLY A 289 17.49 -23.07 13.05
N GLU A 290 16.74 -23.16 11.96
CA GLU A 290 16.65 -24.38 11.15
C GLU A 290 17.05 -24.22 9.69
N LYS A 291 16.77 -23.04 9.11
CA LYS A 291 16.95 -22.78 7.68
C LYS A 291 17.69 -21.46 7.41
N ILE A 292 18.33 -21.41 6.25
CA ILE A 292 18.76 -20.17 5.60
C ILE A 292 17.62 -19.74 4.68
N VAL A 293 17.23 -18.47 4.69
CA VAL A 293 16.09 -17.98 3.89
C VAL A 293 16.58 -17.00 2.83
N LEU A 294 16.24 -17.22 1.57
CA LEU A 294 16.41 -16.25 0.49
C LEU A 294 15.06 -15.59 0.19
N VAL A 295 14.93 -14.32 0.53
CA VAL A 295 13.77 -13.50 0.15
C VAL A 295 14.04 -12.90 -1.22
N ASP A 296 13.19 -13.19 -2.20
CA ASP A 296 13.28 -12.66 -3.57
C ASP A 296 12.07 -11.77 -3.89
N PHE A 297 12.29 -10.48 -4.09
CA PHE A 297 11.27 -9.55 -4.55
C PHE A 297 11.13 -9.63 -6.06
N TRP A 298 9.93 -9.91 -6.54
CA TRP A 298 9.65 -10.11 -7.97
C TRP A 298 8.26 -9.62 -8.37
N THR A 299 8.06 -9.47 -9.68
CA THR A 299 6.75 -9.36 -10.30
C THR A 299 6.75 -10.10 -11.64
N TYR A 300 5.64 -10.68 -12.06
CA TYR A 300 5.64 -11.62 -13.18
C TYR A 300 5.78 -10.96 -14.56
N SER A 301 5.41 -9.68 -14.71
CA SER A 301 5.61 -8.95 -15.96
C SER A 301 6.94 -8.19 -16.03
N CYS A 302 7.88 -8.43 -15.11
CA CYS A 302 9.23 -7.88 -15.17
C CYS A 302 10.19 -8.85 -15.88
N ILE A 303 10.85 -8.41 -16.96
CA ILE A 303 11.73 -9.30 -17.74
C ILE A 303 12.96 -9.72 -16.93
N ASN A 304 13.50 -8.81 -16.11
CA ASN A 304 14.65 -9.07 -15.26
C ASN A 304 14.33 -10.12 -14.19
N CYS A 305 13.11 -10.08 -13.62
CA CYS A 305 12.61 -11.14 -12.75
C CYS A 305 12.52 -12.46 -13.51
N ARG A 306 11.88 -12.49 -14.68
CA ARG A 306 11.70 -13.71 -15.48
C ARG A 306 13.02 -14.40 -15.84
N ARG A 307 14.07 -13.64 -16.17
CA ARG A 307 15.42 -14.19 -16.44
C ARG A 307 16.11 -14.73 -15.19
N THR A 308 15.72 -14.24 -14.01
CA THR A 308 16.25 -14.70 -12.71
C THR A 308 15.56 -15.95 -12.17
N LEU A 309 14.27 -16.15 -12.45
CA LEU A 309 13.49 -17.29 -11.95
C LEU A 309 14.14 -18.68 -12.20
N PRO A 310 14.73 -18.98 -13.38
CA PRO A 310 15.43 -20.25 -13.59
C PRO A 310 16.54 -20.55 -12.58
N TYR A 311 17.26 -19.53 -12.12
CA TYR A 311 18.30 -19.67 -11.09
C TYR A 311 17.68 -19.98 -9.73
N LEU A 312 16.64 -19.26 -9.34
CA LEU A 312 15.93 -19.50 -8.08
C LEU A 312 15.31 -20.90 -8.02
N ASN A 313 14.66 -21.34 -9.09
CA ASN A 313 14.12 -22.70 -9.20
C ASN A 313 15.23 -23.75 -9.05
N THR A 314 16.36 -23.52 -9.72
CA THR A 314 17.51 -24.43 -9.65
C THR A 314 18.12 -24.48 -8.24
N TRP A 315 18.27 -23.34 -7.57
CA TRP A 315 18.77 -23.29 -6.20
C TRP A 315 17.79 -23.93 -5.22
N TYR A 316 16.49 -23.75 -5.41
CA TYR A 316 15.48 -24.42 -4.60
C TYR A 316 15.59 -25.94 -4.75
N GLU A 317 15.66 -26.45 -5.97
CA GLU A 317 15.81 -27.88 -6.23
C GLU A 317 17.10 -28.47 -5.64
N ARG A 318 18.22 -27.73 -5.69
CA ARG A 318 19.52 -28.19 -5.16
C ARG A 318 19.59 -28.14 -3.63
N TYR A 319 19.08 -27.07 -3.03
CA TYR A 319 19.42 -26.71 -1.65
C TYR A 319 18.24 -26.75 -0.67
N HIS A 320 17.00 -26.91 -1.12
CA HIS A 320 15.85 -26.92 -0.23
C HIS A 320 15.95 -27.99 0.86
N ASP A 321 16.25 -29.23 0.45
CA ASP A 321 16.44 -30.36 1.38
C ASP A 321 17.71 -30.22 2.25
N GLN A 322 18.61 -29.31 1.90
CA GLN A 322 19.83 -28.99 2.65
C GLN A 322 19.61 -27.82 3.63
N GLY A 323 18.40 -27.28 3.71
CA GLY A 323 18.05 -26.21 4.66
C GLY A 323 17.95 -24.82 4.06
N LEU A 324 17.88 -24.68 2.74
CA LEU A 324 17.47 -23.42 2.10
C LEU A 324 15.94 -23.33 2.04
N GLU A 325 15.39 -22.17 2.38
CA GLU A 325 14.04 -21.78 1.97
C GLU A 325 14.14 -20.59 1.04
N ILE A 326 13.31 -20.55 0.00
CA ILE A 326 13.12 -19.35 -0.82
C ILE A 326 11.72 -18.82 -0.54
N VAL A 327 11.58 -17.52 -0.31
CA VAL A 327 10.29 -16.85 -0.20
C VAL A 327 10.20 -15.82 -1.30
N GLY A 328 9.38 -16.08 -2.31
CA GLY A 328 9.09 -15.13 -3.38
C GLY A 328 8.10 -14.07 -2.90
N VAL A 329 8.55 -12.84 -2.67
CA VAL A 329 7.68 -11.71 -2.36
C VAL A 329 7.22 -11.09 -3.68
N HIS A 330 6.01 -11.43 -4.09
CA HIS A 330 5.39 -10.85 -5.28
C HIS A 330 4.84 -9.47 -4.92
N THR A 331 5.58 -8.42 -5.27
CA THR A 331 5.13 -7.02 -5.14
C THR A 331 4.74 -6.51 -6.53
N PRO A 332 3.46 -6.20 -6.79
CA PRO A 332 2.97 -5.90 -8.13
C PRO A 332 3.38 -4.52 -8.60
N GLU A 333 3.94 -4.40 -9.81
CA GLU A 333 4.27 -3.15 -10.48
C GLU A 333 3.03 -2.47 -11.10
N PHE A 334 2.07 -3.26 -11.56
CA PHE A 334 0.83 -2.80 -12.18
C PHE A 334 -0.42 -3.39 -11.50
N ALA A 335 -1.57 -2.73 -11.66
CA ALA A 335 -2.82 -3.16 -11.03
C ALA A 335 -3.26 -4.59 -11.41
N PHE A 336 -3.01 -5.02 -12.65
CA PHE A 336 -3.36 -6.36 -13.12
C PHE A 336 -2.51 -7.47 -12.47
N GLU A 337 -1.38 -7.11 -11.86
CA GLU A 337 -0.51 -8.02 -11.12
C GLU A 337 -0.96 -8.25 -9.67
N GLN A 338 -1.91 -7.45 -9.17
CA GLN A 338 -2.51 -7.67 -7.84
C GLN A 338 -3.49 -8.85 -7.80
N GLN A 339 -3.94 -9.33 -8.98
CA GLN A 339 -4.91 -10.40 -9.10
C GLN A 339 -4.26 -11.75 -8.78
N THR A 340 -4.69 -12.39 -7.69
CA THR A 340 -4.13 -13.68 -7.23
C THR A 340 -4.12 -14.75 -8.33
N SER A 341 -5.18 -14.84 -9.14
CA SER A 341 -5.26 -15.81 -10.23
C SER A 341 -4.17 -15.63 -11.29
N ASN A 342 -3.78 -14.39 -11.59
CA ASN A 342 -2.74 -14.10 -12.56
C ASN A 342 -1.36 -14.51 -12.01
N VAL A 343 -1.14 -14.28 -10.70
CA VAL A 343 0.08 -14.71 -10.01
C VAL A 343 0.16 -16.24 -9.91
N GLU A 344 -0.94 -16.91 -9.61
CA GLU A 344 -1.02 -18.39 -9.62
C GLU A 344 -0.68 -18.97 -10.99
N GLN A 345 -1.20 -18.38 -12.07
CA GLN A 345 -0.86 -18.78 -13.42
C GLN A 345 0.63 -18.56 -13.71
N ALA A 346 1.18 -17.40 -13.35
CA ALA A 346 2.62 -17.14 -13.51
C ALA A 346 3.50 -18.11 -12.72
N ILE A 347 3.11 -18.47 -11.49
CA ILE A 347 3.79 -19.49 -10.69
C ILE A 347 3.83 -20.83 -11.43
N ALA A 348 2.71 -21.24 -12.03
CA ALA A 348 2.63 -22.46 -12.81
C ALA A 348 3.50 -22.39 -14.08
N ASP A 349 3.39 -21.30 -14.85
CA ASP A 349 4.11 -21.09 -16.11
C ASP A 349 5.62 -21.05 -15.92
N PHE A 350 6.09 -20.46 -14.82
CA PHE A 350 7.51 -20.37 -14.49
C PHE A 350 8.01 -21.53 -13.61
N GLY A 351 7.16 -22.51 -13.27
CA GLY A 351 7.54 -23.68 -12.48
C GLY A 351 8.04 -23.35 -11.08
N ILE A 352 7.52 -22.28 -10.47
CA ILE A 352 7.90 -21.83 -9.13
C ILE A 352 7.32 -22.80 -8.10
N LYS A 353 8.20 -23.47 -7.35
CA LYS A 353 7.81 -24.47 -6.33
C LYS A 353 7.89 -23.95 -4.90
N TYR A 354 8.66 -22.90 -4.67
CA TYR A 354 8.84 -22.30 -3.36
C TYR A 354 7.63 -21.45 -2.94
N PRO A 355 7.47 -21.17 -1.63
CA PRO A 355 6.44 -20.26 -1.12
C PRO A 355 6.47 -18.89 -1.81
N VAL A 356 5.30 -18.39 -2.18
CA VAL A 356 5.12 -17.04 -2.72
C VAL A 356 4.10 -16.27 -1.87
N VAL A 357 4.39 -15.03 -1.54
CA VAL A 357 3.49 -14.14 -0.81
C VAL A 357 3.14 -12.93 -1.65
N LEU A 358 1.87 -12.53 -1.63
CA LEU A 358 1.39 -11.35 -2.37
C LEU A 358 1.47 -10.11 -1.48
N ASP A 359 2.35 -9.18 -1.85
CA ASP A 359 2.56 -7.90 -1.17
C ASP A 359 1.86 -6.75 -1.92
N ASN A 360 0.55 -6.88 -2.14
CA ASN A 360 -0.24 -5.93 -2.95
C ASN A 360 -0.24 -4.50 -2.38
N ASP A 361 -0.08 -4.36 -1.07
CA ASP A 361 -0.03 -3.06 -0.38
C ASP A 361 1.41 -2.51 -0.24
N TYR A 362 2.42 -3.19 -0.78
CA TYR A 362 3.84 -2.83 -0.67
C TYR A 362 4.34 -2.74 0.79
N SER A 363 3.69 -3.46 1.71
CA SER A 363 4.00 -3.39 3.13
C SER A 363 5.31 -4.11 3.46
N THR A 364 5.53 -5.29 2.87
CA THR A 364 6.79 -6.02 2.98
C THR A 364 7.91 -5.30 2.21
N TRP A 365 7.62 -4.82 1.01
CA TRP A 365 8.51 -3.98 0.20
C TRP A 365 9.06 -2.79 0.98
N ARG A 366 8.18 -2.01 1.63
CA ARG A 366 8.59 -0.87 2.46
C ARG A 366 9.32 -1.30 3.73
N ALA A 367 8.93 -2.42 4.35
CA ALA A 367 9.60 -2.94 5.55
C ALA A 367 11.07 -3.28 5.27
N PHE A 368 11.36 -3.89 4.11
CA PHE A 368 12.71 -4.19 3.63
C PHE A 368 13.45 -2.97 3.06
N GLY A 369 12.81 -1.80 2.97
CA GLY A 369 13.38 -0.63 2.32
C GLY A 369 13.70 -0.87 0.84
N ASN A 370 12.96 -1.77 0.18
CA ASN A 370 13.21 -2.13 -1.21
C ASN A 370 12.78 -1.01 -2.17
N LYS A 371 13.43 -0.95 -3.35
CA LYS A 371 13.16 -0.02 -4.44
C LYS A 371 13.30 -0.64 -5.83
N PHE A 372 13.61 -1.94 -5.93
CA PHE A 372 14.01 -2.58 -7.18
C PHE A 372 13.39 -3.97 -7.36
N TRP A 373 13.16 -4.31 -8.63
CA TRP A 373 12.85 -5.66 -9.09
C TRP A 373 13.94 -6.14 -10.08
N PRO A 374 14.44 -7.39 -9.97
CA PRO A 374 14.39 -8.21 -8.77
C PRO A 374 15.33 -7.68 -7.67
N ARG A 375 15.14 -8.14 -6.44
CA ARG A 375 16.12 -7.95 -5.35
C ARG A 375 16.10 -9.14 -4.40
N LYS A 376 17.27 -9.56 -3.95
CA LYS A 376 17.45 -10.75 -3.09
C LYS A 376 18.06 -10.37 -1.76
N TYR A 377 17.53 -10.96 -0.69
CA TYR A 377 18.11 -10.87 0.64
C TYR A 377 18.32 -12.28 1.17
N LEU A 378 19.57 -12.64 1.48
CA LEU A 378 19.90 -13.90 2.14
C LEU A 378 19.92 -13.68 3.65
N ILE A 379 19.16 -14.50 4.36
CA ILE A 379 18.93 -14.39 5.80
C ILE A 379 19.47 -15.65 6.46
N ASN A 380 20.34 -15.48 7.45
CA ASN A 380 20.92 -16.59 8.20
C ASN A 380 19.93 -17.19 9.22
N GLU A 381 20.38 -18.22 9.93
CA GLU A 381 19.59 -18.93 10.93
C GLU A 381 19.20 -18.07 12.14
N LYS A 382 19.84 -16.91 12.34
CA LYS A 382 19.51 -15.94 13.39
C LYS A 382 18.51 -14.88 12.91
N GLY A 383 18.04 -14.97 11.67
CA GLY A 383 17.16 -13.98 11.07
C GLY A 383 17.88 -12.69 10.65
N GLN A 384 19.19 -12.73 10.43
CA GLN A 384 20.00 -11.57 10.03
C GLN A 384 20.27 -11.61 8.54
N ILE A 385 20.15 -10.45 7.87
CA ILE A 385 20.50 -10.31 6.45
C ILE A 385 22.03 -10.37 6.32
N ILE A 386 22.53 -11.42 5.69
CA ILE A 386 23.97 -11.66 5.48
C ILE A 386 24.42 -11.38 4.05
N TYR A 387 23.48 -11.28 3.10
CA TYR A 387 23.73 -10.89 1.72
C TYR A 387 22.53 -10.15 1.13
N ASP A 388 22.80 -9.20 0.25
CA ASP A 388 21.83 -8.36 -0.45
C ASP A 388 22.29 -8.14 -1.89
N HIS A 389 21.42 -8.43 -2.85
CA HIS A 389 21.69 -8.22 -4.26
C HIS A 389 20.53 -7.49 -4.94
N ILE A 390 20.84 -6.31 -5.48
CA ILE A 390 19.92 -5.48 -6.26
C ILE A 390 20.05 -5.83 -7.74
N GLY A 391 18.90 -6.07 -8.38
CA GLY A 391 18.80 -6.28 -9.81
C GLY A 391 19.05 -7.71 -10.25
N GLU A 392 19.21 -7.86 -11.56
CA GLU A 392 19.50 -9.11 -12.23
C GLU A 392 21.02 -9.35 -12.33
N GLY A 393 21.47 -10.57 -12.09
CA GLY A 393 22.87 -10.97 -12.23
C GLY A 393 23.45 -11.54 -10.94
N ALA A 394 24.78 -11.50 -10.84
CA ALA A 394 25.58 -12.01 -9.72
C ALA A 394 25.17 -13.42 -9.25
N TYR A 395 24.72 -14.28 -10.17
CA TYR A 395 24.16 -15.59 -9.83
C TYR A 395 25.19 -16.52 -9.17
N ASP A 396 26.41 -16.56 -9.71
CA ASP A 396 27.49 -17.38 -9.14
C ASP A 396 27.88 -16.91 -7.73
N GLU A 397 27.87 -15.59 -7.50
CA GLU A 397 28.14 -14.99 -6.20
C GLU A 397 27.01 -15.29 -5.20
N THR A 398 25.75 -15.09 -5.62
CA THR A 398 24.57 -15.40 -4.80
C THR A 398 24.56 -16.88 -4.41
N GLU A 399 24.86 -17.79 -5.34
CA GLU A 399 24.93 -19.22 -5.06
C GLU A 399 26.08 -19.57 -4.11
N ALA A 400 27.24 -18.93 -4.25
CA ALA A 400 28.36 -19.12 -3.32
C ALA A 400 27.99 -18.67 -1.90
N GLU A 401 27.28 -17.55 -1.74
CA GLU A 401 26.79 -17.06 -0.44
C GLU A 401 25.74 -18.00 0.17
N ILE A 402 24.83 -18.56 -0.65
CA ILE A 402 23.91 -19.62 -0.21
C ILE A 402 24.69 -20.83 0.32
N GLN A 403 25.69 -21.32 -0.44
CA GLN A 403 26.49 -22.47 -0.04
C GLN A 403 27.28 -22.20 1.25
N ALA A 404 27.85 -21.01 1.39
CA ALA A 404 28.58 -20.59 2.58
C ALA A 404 27.67 -20.54 3.82
N ALA A 405 26.46 -19.97 3.68
CA ALA A 405 25.47 -19.92 4.75
C ALA A 405 25.01 -21.32 5.19
N LEU A 406 24.74 -22.22 4.23
CA LEU A 406 24.34 -23.60 4.53
C LEU A 406 25.48 -24.41 5.19
N ALA A 407 26.73 -24.12 4.84
CA ALA A 407 27.89 -24.76 5.47
C ALA A 407 28.01 -24.40 6.95
N GLN A 408 27.63 -23.17 7.34
CA GLN A 408 27.60 -22.74 8.74
C GLN A 408 26.54 -23.50 9.57
N LEU A 409 25.45 -23.95 8.94
CA LEU A 409 24.46 -24.85 9.57
C LEU A 409 24.94 -26.30 9.72
N GLY A 410 26.14 -26.63 9.22
CA GLY A 410 26.63 -28.02 9.17
C GLY A 410 25.83 -28.90 8.19
N LYS A 411 25.09 -28.28 7.26
CA LYS A 411 24.16 -28.96 6.36
C LYS A 411 24.68 -29.21 4.93
N THR A 412 25.92 -28.83 4.61
CA THR A 412 26.45 -28.97 3.23
C THR A 412 27.70 -29.85 3.11
N SER A 413 27.72 -30.66 2.04
CA SER A 413 28.90 -31.18 1.35
C SER A 413 29.20 -30.28 0.16
N ALA A 414 30.40 -29.69 0.07
CA ALA A 414 30.80 -28.77 -1.01
C ALA A 414 30.39 -29.25 -2.41
N GLN A 415 29.43 -28.57 -3.04
CA GLN A 415 29.07 -28.75 -4.45
C GLN A 415 29.67 -27.60 -5.26
N THR A 416 30.19 -27.87 -6.44
CA THR A 416 30.58 -26.81 -7.38
C THR A 416 29.36 -25.99 -7.78
N VAL A 417 29.46 -24.66 -7.74
CA VAL A 417 28.48 -23.73 -8.34
C VAL A 417 28.16 -24.22 -9.75
N GLY A 418 26.90 -24.58 -9.98
CA GLY A 418 26.48 -25.29 -11.17
C GLY A 418 25.76 -24.34 -12.14
N GLY A 419 26.20 -24.30 -13.40
CA GLY A 419 25.51 -23.54 -14.44
C GLY A 419 24.02 -23.92 -14.57
N VAL A 420 23.18 -22.94 -14.91
CA VAL A 420 21.77 -23.14 -15.21
C VAL A 420 21.61 -23.31 -16.72
N VAL A 421 20.84 -24.29 -17.16
CA VAL A 421 20.62 -24.58 -18.58
C VAL A 421 19.44 -23.75 -19.11
N GLY A 422 19.55 -23.25 -20.34
CA GLY A 422 18.42 -22.57 -21.01
C GLY A 422 18.22 -21.11 -20.59
N VAL A 423 19.23 -20.48 -20.00
CA VAL A 423 19.22 -19.05 -19.65
C VAL A 423 19.89 -18.22 -20.74
N THR A 424 19.27 -17.10 -21.08
CA THR A 424 19.84 -16.11 -22.01
C THR A 424 20.67 -15.13 -21.22
N ALA A 425 21.98 -15.14 -21.42
CA ALA A 425 22.87 -14.14 -20.82
C ALA A 425 22.63 -12.76 -21.47
N VAL A 426 22.54 -11.73 -20.63
CA VAL A 426 22.41 -10.33 -21.05
C VAL A 426 23.71 -9.61 -20.71
N ASP A 427 24.30 -8.95 -21.70
CA ASP A 427 25.38 -7.99 -21.47
C ASP A 427 24.76 -6.62 -21.17
N PHE A 428 24.55 -6.32 -19.89
CA PHE A 428 23.96 -5.06 -19.45
C PHE A 428 24.76 -3.82 -19.86
N ALA A 429 26.07 -3.94 -20.11
CA ALA A 429 26.87 -2.83 -20.60
C ALA A 429 26.53 -2.46 -22.05
N SER A 430 25.92 -3.40 -22.78
CA SER A 430 25.50 -3.24 -24.18
C SER A 430 24.01 -2.91 -24.31
N VAL A 431 23.23 -2.94 -23.23
CA VAL A 431 21.85 -2.43 -23.19
C VAL A 431 21.88 -0.93 -22.90
N GLY A 432 21.61 -0.12 -23.92
CA GLY A 432 21.65 1.34 -23.80
C GLY A 432 20.32 1.97 -23.36
N SER A 433 19.20 1.28 -23.58
CA SER A 433 17.88 1.84 -23.30
C SER A 433 17.37 1.53 -21.88
N PRO A 434 16.84 2.53 -21.16
CA PRO A 434 16.21 2.33 -19.86
C PRO A 434 14.80 1.77 -20.03
N GLU A 435 14.19 1.28 -18.96
CA GLU A 435 12.76 0.97 -18.97
C GLU A 435 11.91 2.22 -19.26
N VAL A 436 10.94 2.11 -20.17
CA VAL A 436 10.14 3.26 -20.64
C VAL A 436 8.66 3.05 -20.37
N TYR A 437 8.13 3.82 -19.41
CA TYR A 437 6.72 3.79 -19.04
C TYR A 437 5.85 4.73 -19.89
N PHE A 438 4.61 4.29 -20.13
CA PHE A 438 3.59 5.06 -20.84
C PHE A 438 2.67 5.85 -19.92
N GLY A 439 2.41 5.33 -18.70
CA GLY A 439 1.52 5.95 -17.72
C GLY A 439 2.07 7.25 -17.12
N SER A 440 1.18 8.19 -16.81
CA SER A 440 1.54 9.53 -16.30
C SER A 440 2.34 9.51 -15.00
N LYS A 441 2.26 8.45 -14.19
CA LYS A 441 3.06 8.35 -12.96
C LYS A 441 4.57 8.31 -13.24
N ARG A 442 4.98 7.74 -14.38
CA ARG A 442 6.39 7.40 -14.67
C ARG A 442 6.85 7.69 -16.11
N ASN A 443 6.05 8.38 -16.93
CA ASN A 443 6.35 8.61 -18.35
C ASN A 443 7.39 9.72 -18.61
N GLU A 444 8.55 9.64 -17.95
CA GLU A 444 9.65 10.60 -18.05
C GLU A 444 10.23 10.69 -19.48
N TYR A 445 10.11 9.62 -20.27
CA TYR A 445 10.64 9.51 -21.62
C TYR A 445 9.64 9.88 -22.72
N LEU A 446 8.44 10.39 -22.39
CA LEU A 446 7.47 10.81 -23.41
C LEU A 446 7.97 12.03 -24.20
N GLY A 447 8.36 11.82 -25.45
CA GLY A 447 9.00 12.81 -26.33
C GLY A 447 8.05 13.84 -26.95
N ASN A 448 6.73 13.59 -26.95
CA ASN A 448 5.71 14.53 -27.41
C ASN A 448 4.44 14.52 -26.54
N GLY A 449 3.80 15.68 -26.37
CA GLY A 449 2.68 15.84 -25.44
C GLY A 449 3.11 16.38 -24.07
N THR A 450 2.26 16.20 -23.06
CA THR A 450 2.56 16.62 -21.68
C THR A 450 2.94 15.42 -20.82
N LYS A 451 4.19 15.40 -20.34
CA LYS A 451 4.71 14.43 -19.37
C LYS A 451 3.99 14.58 -18.03
N HIS A 452 3.87 13.47 -17.30
CA HIS A 452 3.28 13.42 -15.96
C HIS A 452 1.85 13.94 -15.83
N GLU A 453 1.13 14.06 -16.94
CA GLU A 453 -0.26 14.49 -16.97
C GLU A 453 -1.15 13.36 -17.50
N GLY A 454 -2.13 12.98 -16.68
CA GLY A 454 -3.17 12.01 -17.07
C GLY A 454 -4.28 12.67 -17.90
N GLY A 455 -5.03 11.84 -18.64
CA GLY A 455 -6.15 12.27 -19.45
C GLY A 455 -5.93 12.06 -20.94
N VAL A 456 -6.85 12.59 -21.74
CA VAL A 456 -6.85 12.41 -23.20
C VAL A 456 -5.95 13.45 -23.86
N GLN A 457 -4.94 13.00 -24.60
CA GLN A 457 -4.03 13.82 -25.40
C GLN A 457 -4.15 13.42 -26.87
N THR A 458 -4.16 14.41 -27.77
CA THR A 458 -4.03 14.16 -29.22
C THR A 458 -2.63 14.56 -29.63
N LEU A 459 -1.88 13.60 -30.16
CA LEU A 459 -0.45 13.68 -30.37
C LEU A 459 -0.15 13.51 -31.86
N SER A 460 0.99 14.05 -32.29
CA SER A 460 1.48 13.93 -33.66
C SER A 460 2.99 13.71 -33.65
N LEU A 461 3.47 12.86 -34.54
CA LEU A 461 4.90 12.56 -34.63
C LEU A 461 5.70 13.78 -35.11
N PRO A 462 6.88 14.05 -34.51
CA PRO A 462 7.84 15.00 -35.06
C PRO A 462 8.48 14.43 -36.34
N THR A 463 9.24 15.28 -37.04
CA THR A 463 10.03 14.87 -38.22
C THR A 463 11.32 14.13 -37.87
N THR A 464 11.75 14.20 -36.62
CA THR A 464 13.00 13.59 -36.12
C THR A 464 12.77 12.99 -34.75
N PHE A 465 13.27 11.77 -34.53
CA PHE A 465 13.16 11.05 -33.26
C PHE A 465 14.50 11.07 -32.53
N SER A 466 14.48 11.37 -31.23
CA SER A 466 15.64 11.22 -30.36
C SER A 466 15.71 9.82 -29.77
N ALA A 467 16.91 9.30 -29.57
CA ALA A 467 17.13 8.05 -28.86
C ALA A 467 16.52 8.10 -27.46
N ASP A 468 15.98 6.96 -27.01
CA ASP A 468 15.37 6.78 -25.70
C ASP A 468 14.20 7.75 -25.39
N GLN A 469 13.56 8.31 -26.42
CA GLN A 469 12.31 9.06 -26.29
C GLN A 469 11.16 8.32 -26.98
N LEU A 470 10.04 8.20 -26.28
CA LEU A 470 8.80 7.61 -26.76
C LEU A 470 7.96 8.66 -27.48
N TYR A 471 7.66 8.45 -28.75
CA TYR A 471 6.77 9.32 -29.51
C TYR A 471 5.47 8.60 -29.84
N LEU A 472 4.34 9.29 -29.67
CA LEU A 472 3.01 8.75 -29.92
C LEU A 472 2.26 9.58 -30.97
N ASP A 473 1.44 8.94 -31.78
CA ASP A 473 0.56 9.54 -32.79
C ASP A 473 -0.89 9.17 -32.54
N GLY A 474 -1.81 10.06 -32.86
CA GLY A 474 -3.24 9.86 -32.66
C GLY A 474 -3.72 10.28 -31.27
N THR A 475 -4.94 9.89 -30.90
CA THR A 475 -5.53 10.23 -29.61
C THR A 475 -5.29 9.13 -28.60
N TRP A 476 -4.64 9.45 -27.49
CA TRP A 476 -4.33 8.54 -26.39
C TRP A 476 -4.97 9.01 -25.09
N ASN A 477 -5.53 8.09 -24.32
CA ASN A 477 -5.93 8.31 -22.94
C ASN A 477 -4.81 7.82 -22.02
N ILE A 478 -4.03 8.74 -21.46
CA ILE A 478 -2.92 8.43 -20.56
C ILE A 478 -3.48 8.30 -19.14
N THR A 479 -3.45 7.10 -18.59
CA THR A 479 -3.80 6.83 -17.18
C THR A 479 -2.55 6.92 -16.31
N SER A 480 -2.68 6.68 -15.00
CA SER A 480 -1.53 6.64 -14.09
C SER A 480 -0.51 5.57 -14.45
N GLU A 481 -0.95 4.40 -14.96
CA GLU A 481 -0.10 3.22 -15.17
C GLU A 481 0.18 2.91 -16.64
N TYR A 482 -0.75 3.20 -17.54
CA TYR A 482 -0.66 2.88 -18.97
C TYR A 482 -1.25 3.97 -19.86
N ALA A 483 -0.96 3.93 -21.15
CA ALA A 483 -1.64 4.73 -22.17
C ALA A 483 -2.52 3.84 -23.06
N GLU A 484 -3.73 4.30 -23.36
CA GLU A 484 -4.71 3.57 -24.19
C GLU A 484 -5.10 4.37 -25.43
N THR A 485 -5.06 3.75 -26.62
CA THR A 485 -5.47 4.39 -27.87
C THR A 485 -6.99 4.63 -27.92
N ARG A 486 -7.40 5.82 -28.36
CA ARG A 486 -8.79 6.21 -28.65
C ARG A 486 -9.06 6.34 -30.15
N SER A 487 -8.02 6.50 -30.96
CA SER A 487 -8.04 6.45 -32.42
C SER A 487 -6.95 5.49 -32.90
N ALA A 488 -7.00 5.13 -34.19
CA ALA A 488 -5.81 4.58 -34.83
C ALA A 488 -4.63 5.57 -34.69
N GLY A 489 -3.43 5.03 -34.59
CA GLY A 489 -2.22 5.81 -34.36
C GLY A 489 -0.95 4.97 -34.50
N GLU A 490 0.17 5.60 -34.19
CA GLU A 490 1.49 4.99 -34.22
C GLU A 490 2.20 5.27 -32.89
N LEU A 491 3.08 4.37 -32.48
CA LEU A 491 4.11 4.65 -31.48
C LEU A 491 5.47 4.40 -32.11
N VAL A 492 6.44 5.24 -31.77
CA VAL A 492 7.82 5.19 -32.27
C VAL A 492 8.77 5.28 -31.09
N TYR A 493 9.72 4.36 -31.02
CA TYR A 493 10.76 4.36 -30.01
C TYR A 493 12.09 3.89 -30.62
N THR A 494 13.14 4.68 -30.43
CA THR A 494 14.50 4.30 -30.83
C THR A 494 15.23 3.70 -29.64
N PHE A 495 15.53 2.41 -29.70
CA PHE A 495 16.10 1.62 -28.62
C PHE A 495 17.51 1.14 -28.93
N THR A 496 18.29 0.81 -27.90
CA THR A 496 19.59 0.13 -28.01
C THR A 496 19.59 -1.13 -27.14
N ALA A 497 19.32 -2.28 -27.77
CA ALA A 497 19.22 -3.58 -27.10
C ALA A 497 19.29 -4.72 -28.13
N LYS A 498 19.37 -5.97 -27.66
CA LYS A 498 19.27 -7.17 -28.49
C LYS A 498 17.84 -7.70 -28.53
N ASN A 499 17.07 -7.49 -27.47
CA ASN A 499 15.67 -7.90 -27.34
C ASN A 499 14.81 -6.73 -26.85
N VAL A 500 13.58 -6.63 -27.38
CA VAL A 500 12.57 -5.69 -26.90
C VAL A 500 11.33 -6.45 -26.45
N TYR A 501 10.92 -6.16 -25.22
CA TYR A 501 9.70 -6.64 -24.62
C TYR A 501 8.78 -5.48 -24.31
N MET A 502 7.48 -5.69 -24.40
CA MET A 502 6.47 -4.72 -24.02
C MET A 502 5.45 -5.35 -23.09
N VAL A 503 5.09 -4.64 -22.03
CA VAL A 503 3.88 -4.99 -21.26
C VAL A 503 2.71 -4.29 -21.93
N LEU A 504 1.81 -5.09 -22.50
CA LEU A 504 0.68 -4.63 -23.29
C LEU A 504 -0.60 -5.30 -22.80
N GLY A 505 -1.74 -4.77 -23.22
CA GLY A 505 -3.03 -5.43 -23.08
C GLY A 505 -4.09 -4.75 -23.93
N SER A 506 -5.27 -5.34 -24.00
CA SER A 506 -6.43 -4.73 -24.63
C SER A 506 -7.72 -5.31 -24.07
N GLY A 507 -8.82 -4.56 -24.11
CA GLY A 507 -10.11 -5.08 -23.64
C GLY A 507 -10.70 -6.17 -24.54
N LEU A 508 -10.26 -6.24 -25.79
CA LEU A 508 -10.65 -7.18 -26.85
C LEU A 508 -9.43 -7.44 -27.72
N GLU A 509 -9.44 -8.51 -28.53
CA GLU A 509 -8.36 -8.77 -29.49
C GLU A 509 -8.08 -7.53 -30.35
N ASN A 510 -6.83 -7.10 -30.33
CA ASN A 510 -6.31 -5.95 -31.05
C ASN A 510 -5.05 -6.39 -31.82
N VAL A 511 -4.84 -5.79 -32.98
CA VAL A 511 -3.71 -6.12 -33.86
C VAL A 511 -2.87 -4.88 -34.04
N ALA A 512 -1.58 -5.00 -33.77
CA ALA A 512 -0.60 -3.98 -34.10
C ALA A 512 0.31 -4.47 -35.23
N GLU A 513 0.60 -3.60 -36.20
CA GLU A 513 1.62 -3.88 -37.22
C GLU A 513 2.99 -3.41 -36.73
N VAL A 514 4.00 -4.26 -36.89
CA VAL A 514 5.35 -4.06 -36.35
C VAL A 514 6.32 -3.71 -37.47
N TYR A 515 7.00 -2.57 -37.31
CA TYR A 515 8.01 -2.09 -38.24
C TYR A 515 9.32 -1.84 -37.48
N LEU A 516 10.43 -2.21 -38.12
CA LEU A 516 11.79 -1.98 -37.65
C LEU A 516 12.55 -1.18 -38.71
N ASP A 517 13.18 -0.07 -38.31
CA ASP A 517 13.96 0.81 -39.19
C ASP A 517 13.21 1.24 -40.46
N GLY A 518 11.89 1.46 -40.31
CA GLY A 518 10.99 1.90 -41.39
C GLY A 518 10.54 0.80 -42.36
N GLN A 519 10.95 -0.45 -42.16
CA GLN A 519 10.47 -1.62 -42.92
C GLN A 519 9.60 -2.52 -42.02
N PRO A 520 8.66 -3.30 -42.58
CA PRO A 520 7.98 -4.34 -41.80
C PRO A 520 9.02 -5.30 -41.19
N ILE A 521 8.78 -5.74 -39.96
CA ILE A 521 9.74 -6.58 -39.24
C ILE A 521 9.93 -7.93 -39.95
N SER A 522 11.17 -8.34 -40.13
CA SER A 522 11.52 -9.62 -40.75
C SER A 522 11.28 -10.79 -39.79
N LEU A 523 11.10 -11.99 -40.34
CA LEU A 523 10.86 -13.20 -39.54
C LEU A 523 12.05 -13.58 -38.64
N ASP A 524 13.27 -13.23 -39.04
CA ASP A 524 14.49 -13.47 -38.25
C ASP A 524 14.68 -12.48 -37.10
N GLN A 525 14.01 -11.32 -37.17
CA GLN A 525 14.07 -10.28 -36.14
C GLN A 525 12.81 -10.22 -35.26
N ALA A 526 11.74 -10.90 -35.67
CA ALA A 526 10.49 -10.97 -34.93
C ALA A 526 10.66 -11.73 -33.62
N GLY A 527 10.26 -11.11 -32.51
CA GLY A 527 10.15 -11.78 -31.23
C GLY A 527 9.05 -12.85 -31.22
N ALA A 528 9.00 -13.67 -30.17
CA ALA A 528 8.13 -14.84 -30.11
C ALA A 528 6.62 -14.53 -30.22
N ASP A 529 6.21 -13.29 -29.95
CA ASP A 529 4.80 -12.86 -30.00
C ASP A 529 4.43 -12.12 -31.29
N VAL A 530 5.35 -12.00 -32.26
CA VAL A 530 5.12 -11.34 -33.55
C VAL A 530 5.10 -12.38 -34.67
N ALA A 531 3.99 -12.45 -35.41
CA ALA A 531 3.81 -13.37 -36.52
C ALA A 531 3.32 -12.61 -37.76
N GLU A 532 3.95 -12.84 -38.91
CA GLU A 532 3.62 -12.16 -40.17
C GLU A 532 3.52 -10.63 -40.02
N GLU A 533 4.52 -10.02 -39.38
CA GLU A 533 4.60 -8.56 -39.12
C GLU A 533 3.51 -8.03 -38.17
N LYS A 534 2.71 -8.92 -37.57
CA LYS A 534 1.59 -8.55 -36.71
C LYS A 534 1.79 -9.06 -35.29
N LEU A 535 1.47 -8.18 -34.35
CA LEU A 535 1.41 -8.44 -32.94
C LEU A 535 -0.06 -8.54 -32.52
N MET A 536 -0.48 -9.72 -32.07
CA MET A 536 -1.82 -9.93 -31.51
C MET A 536 -1.79 -9.59 -30.03
N VAL A 537 -2.56 -8.59 -29.61
CA VAL A 537 -2.67 -8.16 -28.21
C VAL A 537 -4.07 -8.47 -27.71
N SER A 538 -4.15 -9.08 -26.53
CA SER A 538 -5.41 -9.35 -25.83
C SER A 538 -5.19 -9.20 -24.34
N GLU A 539 -4.47 -10.14 -23.73
CA GLU A 539 -4.25 -10.21 -22.29
C GLU A 539 -3.20 -9.18 -21.82
N GLU A 540 -3.37 -8.72 -20.59
CA GLU A 540 -2.41 -7.87 -19.89
C GLU A 540 -1.19 -8.72 -19.48
N ARG A 541 -0.15 -8.73 -20.32
CA ARG A 541 1.07 -9.51 -20.10
C ARG A 541 2.27 -8.89 -20.82
N MET A 542 3.43 -9.51 -20.64
CA MET A 542 4.61 -9.22 -21.44
C MET A 542 4.55 -9.91 -22.81
N TYR A 543 4.89 -9.16 -23.85
CA TYR A 543 5.03 -9.60 -25.24
C TYR A 543 6.46 -9.38 -25.72
N HIS A 544 7.04 -10.36 -26.39
CA HIS A 544 8.37 -10.31 -27.00
C HIS A 544 8.26 -9.83 -28.44
N ILE A 545 8.72 -8.61 -28.71
CA ILE A 545 8.47 -7.89 -29.96
C ILE A 545 9.63 -8.06 -30.95
N TYR A 546 10.86 -7.92 -30.45
CA TYR A 546 12.07 -7.92 -31.27
C TYR A 546 13.14 -8.80 -30.65
N THR A 547 13.91 -9.47 -31.52
CA THR A 547 15.11 -10.21 -31.17
C THR A 547 16.16 -10.05 -32.26
N SER A 548 17.43 -10.17 -31.88
CA SER A 548 18.60 -10.15 -32.75
C SER A 548 19.66 -11.03 -32.14
N ASP A 549 20.73 -11.36 -32.86
CA ASP A 549 21.94 -12.01 -32.33
C ASP A 549 22.94 -11.00 -31.74
N GLU A 550 22.92 -9.76 -32.23
CA GLU A 550 23.84 -8.68 -31.86
C GLU A 550 23.10 -7.51 -31.21
N TYR A 551 23.77 -6.81 -30.28
CA TYR A 551 23.28 -5.55 -29.72
C TYR A 551 23.38 -4.44 -30.77
N GLY A 552 22.31 -3.68 -30.94
CA GLY A 552 22.24 -2.61 -31.92
C GLY A 552 21.22 -1.54 -31.55
N THR A 553 21.29 -0.40 -32.23
CA THR A 553 20.31 0.68 -32.12
C THR A 553 19.34 0.62 -33.29
N HIS A 554 18.05 0.56 -33.01
CA HIS A 554 17.00 0.44 -34.02
C HIS A 554 15.80 1.34 -33.69
N GLU A 555 15.06 1.76 -34.71
CA GLU A 555 13.74 2.39 -34.58
C GLU A 555 12.65 1.32 -34.62
N LEU A 556 11.96 1.11 -33.50
CA LEU A 556 10.74 0.31 -33.46
C LEU A 556 9.52 1.22 -33.67
N ARG A 557 8.62 0.79 -34.55
CA ARG A 557 7.33 1.44 -34.76
C ARG A 557 6.20 0.44 -34.72
N LEU A 558 5.16 0.73 -33.94
CA LEU A 558 3.92 -0.04 -33.93
C LEU A 558 2.78 0.83 -34.45
N LYS A 559 2.06 0.34 -35.46
CA LYS A 559 0.76 0.91 -35.86
C LYS A 559 -0.33 0.21 -35.07
N VAL A 560 -1.16 0.97 -34.39
CA VAL A 560 -2.09 0.47 -33.37
C VAL A 560 -3.50 0.94 -33.64
N GLU A 561 -4.47 0.08 -33.33
CA GLU A 561 -5.90 0.36 -33.44
C GLU A 561 -6.49 0.81 -32.08
N PRO A 562 -7.68 1.45 -32.04
CA PRO A 562 -8.33 1.85 -30.79
C PRO A 562 -8.48 0.71 -29.77
N GLY A 563 -8.21 0.99 -28.49
CA GLY A 563 -8.30 0.02 -27.40
C GLY A 563 -7.00 -0.73 -27.07
N PHE A 564 -5.91 -0.40 -27.75
CA PHE A 564 -4.56 -0.88 -27.45
C PHE A 564 -4.03 -0.19 -26.18
N ARG A 565 -3.59 -0.96 -25.18
CA ARG A 565 -2.99 -0.46 -23.95
C ARG A 565 -1.51 -0.81 -23.89
N ALA A 566 -0.67 0.19 -23.65
CA ALA A 566 0.76 0.02 -23.44
C ALA A 566 1.15 0.51 -22.04
N TYR A 567 1.93 -0.31 -21.33
CA TYR A 567 2.36 -0.04 -19.95
C TYR A 567 3.83 0.38 -19.92
N THR A 568 4.72 -0.48 -20.44
CA THR A 568 6.17 -0.25 -20.43
C THR A 568 6.89 -0.97 -21.57
N PHE A 569 8.05 -0.43 -21.96
CA PHE A 569 9.08 -1.13 -22.73
C PHE A 569 10.20 -1.61 -21.79
N THR A 570 10.63 -2.85 -21.98
CA THR A 570 11.79 -3.43 -21.28
C THR A 570 12.71 -4.17 -22.26
N PHE A 571 13.97 -4.39 -21.85
CA PHE A 571 15.05 -4.74 -22.77
C PHE A 571 15.89 -5.93 -22.27
N GLY A 572 16.65 -6.53 -23.18
CA GLY A 572 17.59 -7.62 -22.89
C GLY A 572 18.62 -7.83 -23.99
#